data_AF-A0A7C6URK4-F1
#
_entry.id   AF-A0A7C6URK4-F1
#
_cell.length_a   1.000
_cell.length_b   1.000
_cell.length_c   1.000
_cell.angle_alpha   90.00
_cell.angle_beta   90.00
_cell.angle_gamma   90.00
#
_symmetry.space_group_name_H-M   'P 1'
#
loop_
_entity.id
_entity.type
_entity.pdbx_description
1 polymer ?
#
loop_
_entity_poly.entity_id
_entity_poly.type
_entity_poly.pdbx_seq_one_letter_code
_entity_poly.pdbx_strand_id
1 'polypeptide(L)'
;RDYTKKEVGTFIAEALAEWSGADAVLYNGGGIRGGLKAGPVTAEDIFLSEPFGNRLVVGEISGERLALIGEIKSRRQHDFFRGPAFIDPAKTYLLATSDFLAQGGSAYGLALKDKAGGSGKLVWDILTDYLLKNVLKQDLPPAASY
;
A
#
# COMPACT_ATOMS: atom_id res chain seq x y z
N ARG A 1 -14.62 12.22 11.20
CA ARG A 1 -15.34 12.07 9.91
C ARG A 1 -15.07 10.68 9.37
N ASP A 2 -15.94 10.15 8.52
CA ASP A 2 -15.66 8.90 7.80
C ASP A 2 -14.46 9.08 6.86
N TYR A 3 -13.74 8.00 6.62
CA TYR A 3 -12.75 7.86 5.55
C TYR A 3 -13.31 6.91 4.49
N THR A 4 -13.30 7.37 3.24
CA THR A 4 -13.72 6.57 2.10
C THR A 4 -12.73 5.45 1.79
N LYS A 5 -13.17 4.45 1.01
CA LYS A 5 -12.28 3.42 0.45
C LYS A 5 -11.05 4.03 -0.27
N LYS A 6 -11.27 5.13 -1.00
CA LYS A 6 -10.20 5.82 -1.72
C LYS A 6 -9.17 6.42 -0.77
N GLU A 7 -9.63 7.05 0.31
CA GLU A 7 -8.73 7.60 1.33
C GLU A 7 -7.95 6.50 2.05
N VAL A 8 -8.57 5.37 2.38
CA VAL A 8 -7.85 4.22 2.94
C VAL A 8 -6.76 3.74 1.97
N GLY A 9 -7.04 3.65 0.67
CA GLY A 9 -6.02 3.28 -0.30
C GLY A 9 -4.88 4.28 -0.44
N THR A 10 -5.17 5.58 -0.30
CA THR A 10 -4.13 6.61 -0.18
C THR A 10 -3.31 6.39 1.09
N PHE A 11 -3.94 6.13 2.24
CA PHE A 11 -3.21 5.84 3.48
C PHE A 11 -2.34 4.60 3.39
N ILE A 12 -2.80 3.53 2.72
CA ILE A 12 -1.96 2.35 2.47
C ILE A 12 -0.73 2.75 1.65
N ALA A 13 -0.91 3.51 0.56
CA ALA A 13 0.22 3.91 -0.27
C ALA A 13 1.25 4.76 0.50
N GLU A 14 0.80 5.71 1.32
CA GLU A 14 1.67 6.52 2.19
C GLU A 14 2.33 5.67 3.29
N ALA A 15 1.58 4.78 3.93
CA ALA A 15 2.07 3.91 4.99
C ALA A 15 3.17 2.97 4.50
N LEU A 16 2.98 2.35 3.32
CA LEU A 16 4.01 1.50 2.72
C LEU A 16 5.24 2.31 2.31
N ALA A 17 5.06 3.54 1.80
CA ALA A 17 6.18 4.43 1.45
C ALA A 17 6.99 4.81 2.70
N GLU A 18 6.31 5.23 3.77
CA GLU A 18 6.94 5.63 5.04
C GLU A 18 7.68 4.45 5.69
N TRP A 19 7.04 3.28 5.74
CA TRP A 19 7.63 2.11 6.38
C TRP A 19 8.83 1.55 5.62
N SER A 20 8.74 1.51 4.28
CA SER A 20 9.79 0.89 3.44
C SER A 20 10.92 1.83 3.05
N GLY A 21 10.69 3.15 3.08
CA GLY A 21 11.61 4.11 2.47
C GLY A 21 11.71 3.99 0.94
N ALA A 22 10.78 3.29 0.28
CA ALA A 22 10.81 3.08 -1.16
C ALA A 22 10.56 4.37 -1.95
N ASP A 23 11.17 4.46 -3.13
CA ASP A 23 10.99 5.59 -4.05
C ASP A 23 9.55 5.64 -4.57
N ALA A 24 8.97 4.47 -4.82
CA ALA A 24 7.62 4.33 -5.32
C ALA A 24 6.83 3.24 -4.58
N VAL A 25 5.50 3.34 -4.66
CA VAL A 25 4.53 2.38 -4.16
C VAL A 25 3.48 2.10 -5.22
N LEU A 26 3.11 0.83 -5.35
CA LEU A 26 1.92 0.42 -6.10
C LEU A 26 1.04 -0.49 -5.23
N TYR A 27 -0.24 -0.17 -5.13
CA TYR A 27 -1.24 -0.99 -4.45
C TYR A 27 -2.53 -1.06 -5.27
N ASN A 28 -3.13 -2.24 -5.41
CA ASN A 28 -4.36 -2.38 -6.17
C ASN A 28 -5.59 -2.13 -5.28
N GLY A 29 -6.58 -1.39 -5.79
CA GLY A 29 -7.79 -1.09 -5.06
C GLY A 29 -8.71 -2.28 -4.83
N GLY A 30 -8.46 -3.40 -5.52
CA GLY A 30 -9.14 -4.67 -5.28
C GLY A 30 -8.81 -5.28 -3.92
N GLY A 31 -7.63 -4.98 -3.35
CA GLY A 31 -7.22 -5.39 -2.01
C GLY A 31 -7.98 -4.68 -0.89
N ILE A 32 -8.67 -3.59 -1.20
CA ILE A 32 -9.37 -2.75 -0.22
C ILE A 32 -10.87 -3.00 -0.34
N ARG A 33 -11.53 -3.33 0.77
CA ARG A 33 -12.94 -3.73 0.80
C ARG A 33 -13.87 -2.66 1.34
N GLY A 34 -13.37 -1.73 2.14
CA GLY A 34 -14.17 -0.70 2.79
C GLY A 34 -13.42 0.61 3.01
N GLY A 35 -14.14 1.57 3.57
CA GLY A 35 -13.55 2.73 4.24
C GLY A 35 -13.55 2.52 5.76
N LEU A 36 -13.23 3.57 6.52
CA LEU A 36 -13.30 3.56 7.98
C LEU A 36 -14.38 4.53 8.47
N LYS A 37 -15.18 4.10 9.43
CA LYS A 37 -16.25 4.93 9.99
C LYS A 37 -15.72 5.97 10.98
N ALA A 38 -16.43 7.10 11.08
CA ALA A 38 -16.18 8.09 12.11
C ALA A 38 -16.45 7.50 13.51
N GLY A 39 -15.66 7.95 14.48
CA GLY A 39 -15.71 7.46 15.85
C GLY A 39 -14.48 6.62 16.17
N PRO A 40 -14.52 5.83 17.25
CA PRO A 40 -13.43 4.92 17.58
C PRO A 40 -13.23 3.89 16.46
N VAL A 41 -12.08 3.96 15.78
CA VAL A 41 -11.65 2.95 14.82
C VAL A 41 -11.00 1.81 15.59
N THR A 42 -11.41 0.58 15.33
CA THR A 42 -10.85 -0.63 15.94
C THR A 42 -9.83 -1.31 15.00
N ALA A 43 -9.06 -2.26 15.53
CA ALA A 43 -8.22 -3.13 14.70
C ALA A 43 -9.05 -3.98 13.72
N GLU A 44 -10.26 -4.39 14.12
CA GLU A 44 -11.19 -5.14 13.28
C GLU A 44 -11.66 -4.28 12.09
N ASP A 45 -11.97 -3.00 12.29
CA ASP A 45 -12.35 -2.10 11.19
C ASP A 45 -11.24 -1.99 10.13
N ILE A 46 -9.99 -1.90 10.58
CA ILE A 46 -8.83 -1.84 9.70
C ILE A 46 -8.66 -3.17 8.95
N PHE A 47 -8.78 -4.30 9.66
CA PHE A 47 -8.75 -5.63 9.05
C PHE A 47 -9.85 -5.82 8.00
N LEU A 48 -11.10 -5.50 8.33
CA LEU A 48 -12.23 -5.62 7.42
C LEU A 48 -12.06 -4.73 6.17
N SER A 49 -11.28 -3.65 6.28
CA SER A 49 -10.94 -2.79 5.16
C SER A 49 -9.85 -3.38 4.24
N GLU A 50 -8.87 -4.13 4.77
CA GLU A 50 -7.79 -4.81 4.02
C GLU A 50 -7.63 -6.26 4.51
N PRO A 51 -8.57 -7.18 4.18
CA PRO A 51 -8.72 -8.44 4.91
C PRO A 51 -7.92 -9.62 4.34
N PHE A 52 -7.06 -9.36 3.35
CA PHE A 52 -6.42 -10.44 2.60
C PHE A 52 -5.10 -10.91 3.22
N GLY A 53 -4.63 -10.23 4.27
CA GLY A 53 -3.36 -10.57 4.90
C GLY A 53 -2.18 -10.43 3.94
N ASN A 54 -2.28 -9.53 2.96
CA ASN A 54 -1.19 -9.24 2.03
C ASN A 54 0.05 -8.82 2.82
N ARG A 55 1.22 -9.21 2.33
CA ARG A 55 2.50 -8.83 2.93
C ARG A 55 3.19 -7.80 2.05
N LEU A 56 3.86 -6.84 2.69
CA LEU A 56 4.71 -5.89 1.96
C LEU A 56 5.85 -6.64 1.26
N VAL A 57 6.04 -6.33 -0.01
CA VAL A 57 7.22 -6.67 -0.81
C VAL A 57 7.90 -5.38 -1.25
N VAL A 58 9.22 -5.31 -1.05
CA VAL A 58 10.07 -4.24 -1.55
C VAL A 58 11.11 -4.86 -2.46
N GLY A 59 11.30 -4.29 -3.64
CA GLY A 59 12.32 -4.77 -4.56
C GLY A 59 12.71 -3.70 -5.57
N GLU A 60 13.82 -3.95 -6.25
CA GLU A 60 14.32 -3.08 -7.30
C GLU A 60 13.50 -3.22 -8.58
N ILE A 61 13.28 -2.09 -9.24
CA ILE A 61 12.61 -2.01 -10.54
C ILE A 61 13.32 -0.99 -11.44
N SER A 62 13.45 -1.28 -12.73
CA SER A 62 14.00 -0.30 -13.67
C SER A 62 13.04 0.88 -13.87
N GLY A 63 13.59 2.05 -14.17
CA GLY A 63 12.83 3.25 -14.47
C GLY A 63 11.90 3.06 -15.67
N GLU A 64 12.36 2.36 -16.73
CA GLU A 64 11.51 1.98 -17.87
C GLU A 64 10.28 1.18 -17.42
N ARG A 65 10.47 0.19 -16.54
CA ARG A 65 9.36 -0.64 -16.04
C ARG A 65 8.44 0.16 -15.13
N LEU A 66 8.99 1.02 -14.27
CA LEU A 66 8.21 1.89 -13.42
C LEU A 66 7.37 2.88 -14.23
N ALA A 67 7.91 3.44 -15.32
CA ALA A 67 7.19 4.32 -16.23
C ALA A 67 6.01 3.59 -16.90
N LEU A 68 6.23 2.36 -17.38
CA LEU A 68 5.16 1.51 -17.92
C LEU A 68 4.08 1.22 -16.88
N ILE A 69 4.45 0.95 -15.63
CA ILE A 69 3.50 0.77 -14.53
C ILE A 69 2.67 2.04 -14.33
N GLY A 70 3.29 3.22 -14.38
CA GLY A 70 2.60 4.51 -14.34
C GLY A 70 1.57 4.66 -15.46
N GLU A 71 1.91 4.24 -16.68
CA GLU A 71 0.98 4.24 -17.81
C GLU A 71 -0.20 3.28 -17.59
N ILE A 72 0.06 2.03 -17.20
CA ILE A 72 -0.99 1.04 -16.90
C ILE A 72 -1.90 1.56 -15.78
N LYS A 73 -1.28 2.11 -14.73
CA LYS A 73 -1.96 2.70 -13.58
C LYS A 73 -2.87 3.87 -13.96
N SER A 74 -2.46 4.71 -14.92
CA SER A 74 -3.28 5.85 -15.39
C SER A 74 -4.65 5.42 -15.91
N ARG A 75 -4.75 4.19 -16.44
CA ARG A 75 -5.99 3.57 -16.94
C ARG A 75 -6.78 2.84 -15.85
N ARG A 76 -6.20 2.70 -14.65
CA ARG A 76 -6.74 1.97 -13.50
C ARG A 76 -6.98 2.93 -12.33
N GLN A 77 -8.06 3.70 -12.44
CA GLN A 77 -8.37 4.80 -11.52
C GLN A 77 -8.60 4.36 -10.06
N HIS A 78 -8.91 3.08 -9.83
CA HIS A 78 -9.15 2.53 -8.49
C HIS A 78 -7.88 2.02 -7.80
N ASP A 79 -6.77 1.88 -8.51
CA ASP A 79 -5.50 1.49 -7.90
C ASP A 79 -4.79 2.73 -7.34
N PHE A 80 -3.73 2.52 -6.57
CA PHE A 80 -2.99 3.57 -5.86
C PHE A 80 -1.52 3.51 -6.27
N PHE A 81 -0.98 4.67 -6.62
CA PHE A 81 0.43 4.83 -6.94
C PHE A 81 0.95 6.10 -6.28
N ARG A 82 2.09 5.96 -5.61
CA ARG A 82 2.86 7.06 -5.02
C ARG A 82 4.28 6.92 -5.57
N GLY A 83 4.88 8.00 -6.06
CA GLY A 83 6.20 7.92 -6.68
C GLY A 83 6.72 9.30 -7.08
N PRO A 84 7.90 9.36 -7.71
CA PRO A 84 8.45 10.63 -8.17
C PRO A 84 7.56 11.26 -9.24
N ALA A 85 7.54 12.60 -9.31
CA ALA A 85 6.80 13.33 -10.33
C ALA A 85 7.30 13.03 -11.76
N PHE A 86 8.61 12.74 -11.89
CA PHE A 86 9.25 12.35 -13.14
C PHE A 86 10.05 11.07 -12.92
N ILE A 87 9.84 10.08 -13.79
CA ILE A 87 10.57 8.82 -13.77
C ILE A 87 11.67 8.90 -14.83
N ASP A 88 12.92 8.88 -14.37
CA ASP A 88 14.09 8.71 -15.23
C ASP A 88 14.21 7.23 -15.63
N PRO A 89 14.08 6.86 -16.91
CA PRO A 89 14.13 5.48 -17.37
C PRO A 89 15.49 4.82 -17.14
N ALA A 90 16.58 5.60 -17.03
CA ALA A 90 17.93 5.09 -16.85
C ALA A 90 18.27 4.72 -15.40
N LYS A 91 17.41 5.06 -14.43
CA LYS A 91 17.61 4.76 -13.01
C LYS A 91 16.94 3.46 -12.58
N THR A 92 17.46 2.86 -11.51
CA THR A 92 16.76 1.84 -10.73
C THR A 92 16.07 2.51 -9.54
N TYR A 93 14.88 2.02 -9.20
CA TYR A 93 14.08 2.49 -8.07
C TYR A 93 13.74 1.33 -7.15
N LEU A 94 13.52 1.62 -5.87
CA LEU A 94 12.84 0.71 -4.96
C LEU A 94 11.32 0.90 -5.10
N LEU A 95 10.63 -0.22 -5.36
CA LEU A 95 9.17 -0.27 -5.40
C LEU A 95 8.66 -1.11 -4.22
N ALA A 96 7.83 -0.50 -3.38
CA ALA A 96 7.03 -1.19 -2.37
C ALA A 96 5.65 -1.56 -2.90
N THR A 97 5.19 -2.77 -2.61
CA THR A 97 3.90 -3.30 -3.10
C THR A 97 3.42 -4.48 -2.23
N SER A 98 2.30 -5.11 -2.57
CA SER A 98 1.89 -6.38 -1.95
C SER A 98 2.56 -7.58 -2.61
N ASP A 99 2.72 -8.65 -1.85
CA ASP A 99 3.09 -9.98 -2.34
C ASP A 99 2.16 -10.47 -3.46
N PHE A 100 0.85 -10.19 -3.39
CA PHE A 100 -0.09 -10.49 -4.46
C PHE A 100 0.31 -9.83 -5.80
N LEU A 101 0.63 -8.53 -5.79
CA LEU A 101 1.06 -7.82 -7.00
C LEU A 101 2.46 -8.23 -7.46
N ALA A 102 3.37 -8.46 -6.51
CA ALA A 102 4.73 -8.93 -6.79
C ALA A 102 4.74 -10.32 -7.47
N GLN A 103 3.70 -11.14 -7.24
CA GLN A 103 3.52 -12.45 -7.87
C GLN A 103 2.73 -12.40 -9.19
N GLY A 104 2.41 -11.21 -9.70
CA GLY A 104 1.73 -11.02 -11.00
C GLY A 104 0.23 -10.71 -10.92
N GLY A 105 -0.31 -10.51 -9.70
CA GLY A 105 -1.69 -10.06 -9.52
C GLY A 105 -1.98 -8.75 -10.26
N SER A 106 -3.23 -8.57 -10.68
CA SER A 106 -3.73 -7.35 -11.35
C SER A 106 -3.03 -6.95 -12.66
N ALA A 107 -2.22 -7.84 -13.26
CA ALA A 107 -1.59 -7.67 -14.57
C ALA A 107 -0.63 -6.47 -14.70
N TYR A 108 0.03 -6.06 -13.60
CA TYR A 108 1.08 -5.03 -13.64
C TYR A 108 2.45 -5.56 -14.08
N GLY A 109 2.72 -6.86 -13.89
CA GLY A 109 3.97 -7.52 -14.29
C GLY A 109 5.24 -6.87 -13.71
N LEU A 110 5.28 -6.61 -12.40
CA LEU A 110 6.28 -5.73 -11.77
C LEU A 110 7.75 -6.14 -11.98
N ALA A 111 8.04 -7.42 -12.24
CA ALA A 111 9.39 -7.91 -12.54
C ALA A 111 10.47 -7.43 -11.55
N LEU A 112 10.15 -7.49 -10.25
CA LEU A 112 11.03 -7.02 -9.18
C LEU A 112 12.29 -7.88 -9.04
N LYS A 113 13.43 -7.23 -8.86
CA LYS A 113 14.73 -7.84 -8.51
C LYS A 113 15.08 -7.57 -7.04
N ASP A 114 16.09 -8.29 -6.55
CA ASP A 114 16.74 -8.07 -5.25
C ASP A 114 15.76 -7.71 -4.14
N LYS A 115 14.79 -8.62 -3.90
CA LYS A 115 13.77 -8.44 -2.86
C LYS A 115 14.46 -8.32 -1.51
N ALA A 116 14.64 -7.08 -1.04
CA ALA A 116 15.38 -6.80 0.17
C ALA A 116 14.70 -7.47 1.36
N GLY A 117 15.49 -8.09 2.25
CA GLY A 117 15.06 -8.90 3.40
C GLY A 117 14.21 -8.20 4.48
N GLY A 118 13.62 -7.04 4.20
CA GLY A 118 12.61 -6.36 5.02
C GLY A 118 11.17 -6.63 4.58
N SER A 119 10.94 -7.32 3.47
CA SER A 119 9.60 -7.70 3.00
C SER A 119 9.01 -8.86 3.81
N GLY A 120 7.77 -8.70 4.30
CA GLY A 120 7.08 -9.75 5.04
C GLY A 120 6.08 -9.26 6.10
N LYS A 121 6.13 -7.99 6.52
CA LYS A 121 5.14 -7.41 7.44
C LYS A 121 3.77 -7.32 6.75
N LEU A 122 2.71 -7.53 7.52
CA LEU A 122 1.36 -7.47 6.99
C LEU A 122 1.00 -6.02 6.66
N VAL A 123 0.31 -5.81 5.55
CA VAL A 123 -0.05 -4.47 5.07
C VAL A 123 -0.97 -3.76 6.06
N TRP A 124 -1.99 -4.45 6.59
CA TRP A 124 -2.87 -3.89 7.63
C TRP A 124 -2.13 -3.52 8.93
N ASP A 125 -1.05 -4.23 9.34
CA ASP A 125 -0.23 -3.80 10.48
C ASP A 125 0.48 -2.48 10.17
N ILE A 126 1.07 -2.35 8.97
CA ILE A 126 1.73 -1.11 8.54
C ILE A 126 0.73 0.05 8.46
N LEU A 127 -0.45 -0.23 7.90
CA LEU A 127 -1.54 0.73 7.85
C LEU A 127 -1.98 1.16 9.25
N THR A 128 -2.10 0.22 10.19
CA THR A 128 -2.50 0.50 11.57
C THR A 128 -1.51 1.45 12.24
N ASP A 129 -0.21 1.15 12.16
CA ASP A 129 0.84 2.00 12.72
C ASP A 129 0.79 3.42 12.12
N TYR A 130 0.64 3.52 10.80
CA TYR A 130 0.54 4.81 10.11
C TYR A 130 -0.71 5.58 10.51
N LEU A 131 -1.86 4.92 10.60
CA LEU A 131 -3.11 5.54 10.99
C LEU A 131 -3.00 6.09 12.41
N LEU A 132 -2.51 5.33 13.37
CA LEU A 132 -2.33 5.77 14.77
C LEU A 132 -1.38 6.96 14.88
N LYS A 133 -0.29 6.94 14.11
CA LYS A 133 0.72 8.00 14.14
C LYS A 133 0.24 9.29 13.48
N ASN A 134 -0.44 9.19 12.34
CA ASN A 134 -0.61 10.32 11.42
C ASN A 134 -2.07 10.76 11.21
N VAL A 135 -3.05 9.89 11.48
CA VAL A 135 -4.45 10.11 11.06
C VAL A 135 -5.42 10.08 12.23
N LEU A 136 -5.36 9.02 13.04
CA LEU A 136 -6.16 8.80 14.22
C LEU A 136 -5.49 9.55 15.38
N LYS A 137 -6.13 10.61 15.86
CA LYS A 137 -5.61 11.44 16.97
C LYS A 137 -5.79 10.77 18.35
N GLN A 138 -5.88 9.44 18.37
CA GLN A 138 -6.19 8.63 19.55
C GLN A 138 -5.74 7.18 19.31
N ASP A 139 -5.46 6.47 20.40
CA ASP A 139 -5.16 5.04 20.36
C ASP A 139 -6.37 4.21 19.90
N LEU A 140 -6.11 2.97 19.47
CA LEU A 140 -7.18 2.01 19.23
C LEU A 140 -7.82 1.61 20.56
N PRO A 141 -9.16 1.52 20.63
CA PRO A 141 -9.81 0.90 21.77
C PRO A 141 -9.34 -0.57 21.91
N PRO A 142 -9.38 -1.14 23.13
CA PRO A 142 -9.08 -2.55 23.32
C PRO A 142 -9.92 -3.41 22.38
N ALA A 143 -9.33 -4.48 21.85
CA ALA A 143 -10.11 -5.48 21.14
C ALA A 143 -11.28 -5.90 22.03
N ALA A 144 -12.51 -5.87 21.50
CA ALA A 144 -13.64 -6.41 22.23
C ALA A 144 -13.30 -7.87 22.57
N SER A 145 -13.23 -8.17 23.86
CA SER A 145 -13.14 -9.54 24.34
C SER A 145 -14.43 -10.23 23.91
N TYR A 146 -14.36 -11.04 22.86
CA TYR A 146 -15.42 -11.97 22.46
C TYR A 146 -15.45 -13.18 23.41
#